data_AF-A0A258J1A5-F1
#
_entry.id   AF-A0A258J1A5-F1
#
_cell.length_a   1.000
_cell.length_b   1.000
_cell.length_c   1.000
_cell.angle_alpha   90.00
_cell.angle_beta   90.00
_cell.angle_gamma   90.00
#
_symmetry.space_group_name_H-M   'P 1'
#
loop_
_entity.id
_entity.type
_entity.pdbx_description
1 polymer ?
#
loop_
_entity_poly.entity_id
_entity_poly.type
_entity_poly.pdbx_seq_one_letter_code
_entity_poly.pdbx_strand_id
1 'polypeptide(L)'
;VGGVSAPLGIAIPVMPTAEVANTAAGRTDVLGQQLAQIVSNDLRNSGLFKPLDAGVKSVAYPEVTAPTFDYWGPAGASALVQGSHAAYYSFASITWQNAGLGGLTIAALWSLGVIAEIAVFALSPRFTVSPAIIVAIGAAGAALRWLITAQEPPLAVLAAVQLMHGLSFGMTYIGTIGLLARSVPHHVLASAQGYLAASVGIVSGASMILSGLIYARAGQHVYYAMAMMALTGFVVMISVRARLDRAHAITA
;
A
#
# COMPACT_ATOMS: atom_id res chain seq x y z
N VAL A 1 -5.09 -23.99 35.30
CA VAL A 1 -4.39 -22.82 35.87
C VAL A 1 -4.52 -21.69 34.86
N GLY A 2 -5.60 -20.91 34.95
CA GLY A 2 -5.96 -19.89 33.96
C GLY A 2 -5.36 -18.54 34.34
N GLY A 3 -4.47 -18.02 33.50
CA GLY A 3 -3.77 -16.75 33.73
C GLY A 3 -4.74 -15.58 33.80
N VAL A 4 -4.53 -14.70 34.77
CA VAL A 4 -5.18 -13.39 34.84
C VAL A 4 -4.61 -12.57 33.69
N SER A 5 -5.33 -12.51 32.57
CA SER A 5 -4.93 -11.71 31.41
C SER A 5 -4.79 -10.26 31.86
N ALA A 6 -3.61 -9.66 31.64
CA ALA A 6 -3.38 -8.26 31.94
C ALA A 6 -4.46 -7.39 31.24
N PRO A 7 -4.96 -6.32 31.89
CA PRO A 7 -6.00 -5.46 31.33
C PRO A 7 -5.62 -4.95 29.94
N LEU A 8 -6.54 -5.05 28.98
CA LEU A 8 -6.26 -4.66 27.59
C LEU A 8 -6.11 -3.12 27.50
N GLY A 9 -5.02 -2.65 26.91
CA GLY A 9 -4.82 -1.23 26.65
C GLY A 9 -5.85 -0.71 25.65
N ILE A 10 -6.58 0.37 25.99
CA ILE A 10 -7.57 0.98 25.10
C ILE A 10 -7.38 2.49 25.04
N ALA A 11 -7.41 3.04 23.82
CA ALA A 11 -7.38 4.48 23.59
C ALA A 11 -8.82 5.01 23.50
N ILE A 12 -9.11 6.09 24.22
CA ILE A 12 -10.41 6.77 24.14
C ILE A 12 -10.17 8.18 23.60
N PRO A 13 -10.42 8.43 22.31
CA PRO A 13 -10.27 9.78 21.76
C PRO A 13 -11.37 10.68 22.34
N VAL A 14 -11.04 11.98 22.42
CA VAL A 14 -12.05 13.02 22.66
C VAL A 14 -13.09 12.96 21.55
N MET A 15 -14.37 13.10 21.90
CA MET A 15 -15.45 13.17 20.91
C MET A 15 -15.45 14.54 20.24
N PRO A 16 -15.08 14.65 18.95
CA PRO A 16 -14.97 15.95 18.31
C PRO A 16 -16.35 16.48 17.89
N THR A 17 -16.44 17.79 17.71
CA THR A 17 -17.65 18.50 17.26
C THR A 17 -17.38 19.23 15.94
N ALA A 18 -18.41 19.34 15.10
CA ALA A 18 -18.31 20.00 13.79
C ALA A 18 -18.01 21.50 13.93
N GLU A 19 -18.60 22.12 14.94
CA GLU A 19 -18.44 23.52 15.27
C GLU A 19 -18.55 23.70 16.78
N VAL A 20 -17.72 24.56 17.36
CA VAL A 20 -17.78 24.88 18.78
C VAL A 20 -18.99 25.77 19.02
N ALA A 21 -20.02 25.21 19.63
CA ALA A 21 -21.27 25.89 19.93
C ALA A 21 -21.57 25.84 21.43
N ASN A 22 -22.27 26.87 21.92
CA ASN A 22 -22.82 26.87 23.27
C ASN A 22 -24.18 26.16 23.26
N THR A 23 -24.35 25.20 24.15
CA THR A 23 -25.62 24.51 24.39
C THR A 23 -26.06 24.70 25.84
N ALA A 24 -27.29 24.29 26.19
CA ALA A 24 -27.75 24.27 27.56
C ALA A 24 -26.88 23.40 28.49
N ALA A 25 -26.16 22.42 27.94
CA ALA A 25 -25.26 21.54 28.67
C ALA A 25 -23.81 22.08 28.74
N GLY A 26 -23.51 23.21 28.08
CA GLY A 26 -22.17 23.79 27.96
C GLY A 26 -21.64 23.83 26.53
N ARG A 27 -20.36 24.16 26.38
CA ARG A 27 -19.68 24.20 25.07
C ARG A 27 -19.44 22.79 24.53
N THR A 28 -19.68 22.58 23.24
CA THR A 28 -19.61 21.26 22.59
C THR A 28 -18.22 20.61 22.62
N ASP A 29 -17.14 21.38 22.56
CA ASP A 29 -15.76 20.89 22.68
C ASP A 29 -15.44 20.38 24.09
N VAL A 30 -15.91 21.09 25.12
CA VAL A 30 -15.76 20.69 26.52
C VAL A 30 -16.58 19.44 26.84
N LEU A 31 -17.82 19.37 26.34
CA LEU A 31 -18.68 18.20 26.51
C LEU A 31 -18.05 16.94 25.89
N GLY A 32 -17.42 17.07 24.71
CA GLY A 32 -16.73 15.96 24.07
C GLY A 32 -15.55 15.40 24.89
N GLN A 33 -14.84 16.27 25.62
CA GLN A 33 -13.77 15.87 26.54
C GLN A 33 -14.33 15.19 27.80
N GLN A 34 -15.42 15.74 28.36
CA GLN A 34 -16.08 15.18 29.54
C GLN A 34 -16.64 13.78 29.28
N LEU A 35 -17.27 13.57 28.11
CA LEU A 35 -17.76 12.25 27.71
C LEU A 35 -16.62 11.24 27.59
N ALA A 36 -15.52 11.60 26.93
CA ALA A 36 -14.35 10.72 26.84
C ALA A 36 -13.76 10.39 28.22
N GLN A 37 -13.77 11.34 29.16
CA GLN A 37 -13.33 11.11 30.54
C GLN A 37 -14.24 10.15 31.30
N ILE A 38 -15.57 10.28 31.16
CA ILE A 38 -16.53 9.37 31.78
C ILE A 38 -16.30 7.94 31.26
N VAL A 39 -16.24 7.75 29.94
CA VAL A 39 -15.96 6.43 29.34
C VAL A 39 -14.61 5.89 29.81
N SER A 40 -13.59 6.73 29.92
CA SER A 40 -12.26 6.32 30.41
C SER A 40 -12.32 5.84 31.86
N ASN A 41 -13.03 6.56 32.72
CA ASN A 41 -13.20 6.19 34.12
C ASN A 41 -14.01 4.90 34.25
N ASP A 42 -15.09 4.73 33.48
CA ASP A 42 -15.91 3.53 33.51
C ASP A 42 -15.15 2.30 33.05
N LEU A 43 -14.38 2.40 31.95
CA LEU A 43 -13.56 1.31 31.47
C LEU A 43 -12.44 0.96 32.45
N ARG A 44 -11.83 1.95 33.11
CA ARG A 44 -10.85 1.73 34.18
C ARG A 44 -11.48 0.99 35.37
N ASN A 45 -12.67 1.42 35.78
CA ASN A 45 -13.38 0.84 36.92
C ASN A 45 -13.92 -0.56 36.63
N SER A 46 -14.14 -0.92 35.36
CA SER A 46 -14.55 -2.27 34.97
C SER A 46 -13.50 -3.35 35.28
N GLY A 47 -12.23 -2.96 35.46
CA GLY A 47 -11.10 -3.88 35.66
C GLY A 47 -10.68 -4.66 34.41
N LEU A 48 -11.42 -4.55 33.30
CA LEU A 48 -11.15 -5.25 32.04
C LEU A 48 -10.17 -4.51 31.13
N PHE A 49 -10.08 -3.18 31.27
CA PHE A 49 -9.32 -2.31 30.36
C PHE A 49 -8.38 -1.37 31.11
N LYS A 50 -7.30 -0.98 30.43
CA LYS A 50 -6.36 0.07 30.86
C LYS A 50 -6.43 1.24 29.87
N PRO A 51 -7.19 2.30 30.16
CA PRO A 51 -7.21 3.50 29.33
C PRO A 51 -5.80 4.09 29.19
N LEU A 52 -5.45 4.51 27.97
CA LEU A 52 -4.16 5.14 27.67
C LEU A 52 -4.25 6.65 27.93
N ASP A 53 -3.54 7.15 28.95
CA ASP A 53 -3.63 8.54 29.41
C ASP A 53 -2.77 9.54 28.59
N ALA A 54 -1.86 9.05 27.72
CA ALA A 54 -0.92 9.89 26.97
C ALA A 54 -0.63 9.34 25.56
N GLY A 55 -0.51 10.25 24.58
CA GLY A 55 -0.03 9.94 23.23
C GLY A 55 -1.10 9.59 22.18
N VAL A 56 -2.38 9.60 22.54
CA VAL A 56 -3.47 9.43 21.56
C VAL A 56 -3.73 10.75 20.87
N LYS A 57 -3.42 10.85 19.58
CA LYS A 57 -3.75 12.01 18.74
C LYS A 57 -5.25 12.31 18.85
N SER A 58 -5.61 13.56 19.15
CA SER A 58 -7.00 14.00 19.11
C SER A 58 -7.54 13.91 17.68
N VAL A 59 -8.61 13.13 17.48
CA VAL A 59 -9.28 12.99 16.18
C VAL A 59 -10.17 14.22 15.97
N ALA A 60 -9.94 14.99 14.91
CA ALA A 60 -10.78 16.14 14.59
C ALA A 60 -12.10 15.71 13.93
N TYR A 61 -13.16 16.51 14.00
CA TYR A 61 -14.45 16.16 13.40
C TYR A 61 -14.36 15.86 11.89
N PRO A 62 -13.58 16.61 11.08
CA PRO A 62 -13.34 16.23 9.69
C PRO A 62 -12.69 14.86 9.53
N GLU A 63 -11.81 14.44 10.46
CA GLU A 63 -11.20 13.10 10.46
C GLU A 63 -12.19 12.01 10.89
N VAL A 64 -13.29 12.34 11.58
CA VAL A 64 -14.37 11.38 11.88
C VAL A 64 -15.25 11.16 10.65
N THR A 65 -15.59 12.24 9.94
CA THR A 65 -16.45 12.18 8.75
C THR A 65 -15.71 11.80 7.47
N ALA A 66 -14.41 12.06 7.43
CA ALA A 66 -13.51 11.77 6.32
C ALA A 66 -12.13 11.38 6.89
N PRO A 67 -11.97 10.13 7.35
CA PRO A 67 -10.74 9.73 8.02
C PRO A 67 -9.52 9.84 7.11
N THR A 68 -8.62 10.75 7.49
CA THR A 68 -7.35 10.99 6.80
C THR A 68 -6.33 9.97 7.30
N PHE A 69 -6.44 8.72 6.86
CA PHE A 69 -5.29 7.84 7.04
C PHE A 69 -4.26 8.25 6.00
N ASP A 70 -3.18 8.88 6.44
CA ASP A 70 -2.03 9.25 5.60
C ASP A 70 -1.53 8.06 4.75
N TYR A 71 -1.88 6.83 5.16
CA TYR A 71 -1.64 5.57 4.48
C TYR A 71 -2.49 5.30 3.22
N TRP A 72 -3.68 5.86 3.02
CA TRP A 72 -4.52 5.53 1.83
C TRP A 72 -3.89 5.96 0.51
N GLY A 73 -3.26 7.14 0.48
CA GLY A 73 -2.53 7.61 -0.70
C GLY A 73 -1.42 6.62 -1.10
N PRO A 74 -0.50 6.29 -0.18
CA PRO A 74 0.51 5.25 -0.38
C PRO A 74 -0.04 3.88 -0.75
N ALA A 75 -1.08 3.41 -0.05
CA ALA A 75 -1.70 2.11 -0.30
C ALA A 75 -2.34 2.06 -1.70
N GLY A 76 -3.03 3.13 -2.10
CA GLY A 76 -3.61 3.29 -3.43
C GLY A 76 -2.56 3.33 -4.53
N ALA A 77 -1.48 4.12 -4.34
CA ALA A 77 -0.35 4.13 -5.26
C ALA A 77 0.26 2.73 -5.43
N SER A 78 0.45 2.02 -4.32
CA SER A 78 1.01 0.67 -4.31
C SER A 78 0.07 -0.32 -4.99
N ALA A 79 -1.24 -0.25 -4.72
CA ALA A 79 -2.24 -1.09 -5.36
C ALA A 79 -2.31 -0.85 -6.88
N LEU A 80 -2.17 0.39 -7.35
CA LEU A 80 -2.06 0.70 -8.78
C LEU A 80 -0.82 0.06 -9.43
N VAL A 81 0.34 0.17 -8.79
CA VAL A 81 1.57 -0.43 -9.32
C VAL A 81 1.50 -1.96 -9.30
N GLN A 82 1.04 -2.58 -8.21
CA GLN A 82 0.87 -4.03 -8.13
C GLN A 82 -0.17 -4.52 -9.15
N GLY A 83 -1.31 -3.84 -9.25
CA GLY A 83 -2.35 -4.15 -10.23
C GLY A 83 -1.90 -3.99 -11.69
N SER A 84 -0.91 -3.15 -11.98
CA SER A 84 -0.33 -3.04 -13.33
C SER A 84 0.36 -4.32 -13.81
N HIS A 85 0.69 -5.24 -12.89
CA HIS A 85 1.26 -6.54 -13.24
C HIS A 85 0.19 -7.55 -13.69
N ALA A 86 -1.11 -7.22 -13.57
CA ALA A 86 -2.22 -8.11 -13.87
C ALA A 86 -2.16 -8.68 -15.29
N ALA A 87 -2.01 -7.83 -16.31
CA ALA A 87 -1.94 -8.29 -17.70
C ALA A 87 -0.74 -9.23 -17.93
N TYR A 88 0.39 -8.92 -17.29
CA TYR A 88 1.60 -9.74 -17.34
C TYR A 88 1.35 -11.14 -16.76
N TYR A 89 0.75 -11.21 -15.57
CA TYR A 89 0.42 -12.50 -14.93
C TYR A 89 -0.63 -13.30 -15.70
N SER A 90 -1.58 -12.63 -16.37
CA SER A 90 -2.63 -13.30 -17.14
C SER A 90 -2.18 -13.78 -18.52
N PHE A 91 -1.37 -12.98 -19.24
CA PHE A 91 -1.22 -13.16 -20.69
C PHE A 91 0.23 -13.29 -21.18
N ALA A 92 1.27 -13.04 -20.36
CA ALA A 92 2.65 -13.06 -20.84
C ALA A 92 3.05 -14.41 -21.46
N SER A 93 2.78 -15.52 -20.78
CA SER A 93 3.09 -16.86 -21.32
C SER A 93 2.34 -17.17 -22.61
N ILE A 94 1.08 -16.75 -22.73
CA ILE A 94 0.28 -16.92 -23.95
C ILE A 94 0.90 -16.11 -25.09
N THR A 95 1.26 -14.85 -24.82
CA THR A 95 1.88 -13.94 -25.79
C THR A 95 3.19 -14.53 -26.31
N TRP A 96 4.04 -15.03 -25.41
CA TRP A 96 5.34 -15.61 -25.76
C TRP A 96 5.21 -16.94 -26.52
N GLN A 97 4.24 -17.78 -26.17
CA GLN A 97 3.94 -19.00 -26.93
C GLN A 97 3.47 -18.66 -28.35
N ASN A 98 2.60 -17.67 -28.50
CA ASN A 98 2.13 -17.20 -29.81
C ASN A 98 3.27 -16.60 -30.65
N ALA A 99 4.28 -16.03 -30.01
CA ALA A 99 5.51 -15.56 -30.65
C ALA A 99 6.51 -16.70 -30.97
N GLY A 100 6.14 -17.97 -30.72
CA GLY A 100 6.95 -19.15 -31.04
C GLY A 100 8.00 -19.51 -29.98
N LEU A 101 7.97 -18.91 -28.79
CA LEU A 101 8.91 -19.25 -27.72
C LEU A 101 8.55 -20.59 -27.07
N GLY A 102 9.55 -21.46 -26.92
CA GLY A 102 9.38 -22.76 -26.28
C GLY A 102 9.14 -22.66 -24.78
N GLY A 103 8.51 -23.69 -24.20
CA GLY A 103 8.14 -23.72 -22.78
C GLY A 103 9.33 -23.54 -21.82
N LEU A 104 10.50 -24.09 -22.15
CA LEU A 104 11.72 -23.90 -21.34
C LEU A 104 12.20 -22.44 -21.34
N THR A 105 12.17 -21.77 -22.50
CA THR A 105 12.52 -20.35 -22.61
C THR A 105 11.57 -19.48 -21.79
N ILE A 106 10.27 -19.78 -21.84
CA ILE A 106 9.25 -19.09 -21.04
C ILE A 106 9.51 -19.28 -19.54
N ALA A 107 9.77 -20.52 -19.11
CA ALA A 107 10.11 -20.82 -17.72
C ALA A 107 11.39 -20.09 -17.26
N ALA A 108 12.39 -19.96 -18.14
CA ALA A 108 13.61 -19.20 -17.87
C ALA A 108 13.32 -17.69 -17.71
N LEU A 109 12.46 -17.11 -18.56
CA LEU A 109 12.03 -15.71 -18.45
C LEU A 109 11.32 -15.45 -17.11
N TRP A 110 10.41 -16.33 -16.69
CA TRP A 110 9.76 -16.22 -15.38
C TRP A 110 10.77 -16.32 -14.23
N SER A 111 11.64 -17.33 -14.28
CA SER A 111 12.69 -17.53 -13.28
C SER A 111 13.61 -16.31 -13.14
N LEU A 112 13.96 -15.67 -14.26
CA LEU A 112 14.81 -14.47 -14.25
C LEU A 112 14.16 -13.31 -13.47
N GLY A 113 12.84 -13.13 -13.62
CA GLY A 113 12.09 -12.15 -12.84
C GLY A 113 12.08 -12.45 -11.34
N VAL A 114 11.85 -13.71 -10.97
CA VAL A 114 11.87 -14.16 -9.56
C VAL A 114 13.26 -13.99 -8.94
N ILE A 115 14.33 -14.35 -9.67
CA ILE A 115 15.70 -14.15 -9.20
C ILE A 115 15.99 -12.66 -8.95
N ALA A 116 15.56 -11.78 -9.86
CA ALA A 116 15.73 -10.34 -9.70
C ALA A 116 14.98 -9.80 -8.48
N GLU A 117 13.77 -10.28 -8.23
CA GLU A 117 12.99 -9.95 -7.04
C GLU A 117 13.69 -10.39 -5.75
N ILE A 118 14.14 -11.65 -5.68
CA ILE A 118 14.87 -12.19 -4.53
C ILE A 118 16.13 -11.37 -4.25
N ALA A 119 16.87 -10.99 -5.29
CA ALA A 119 18.05 -10.14 -5.16
C ALA A 119 17.70 -8.78 -4.53
N VAL A 120 16.61 -8.13 -4.98
CA VAL A 120 16.15 -6.86 -4.41
C VAL A 120 15.71 -7.02 -2.94
N PHE A 121 14.98 -8.09 -2.60
CA PHE A 121 14.62 -8.37 -1.20
C PHE A 121 15.85 -8.62 -0.32
N ALA A 122 16.84 -9.38 -0.81
CA ALA A 122 18.09 -9.62 -0.10
C ALA A 122 18.95 -8.36 0.08
N LEU A 123 18.85 -7.40 -0.85
CA LEU A 123 19.52 -6.10 -0.77
C LEU A 123 18.75 -5.08 0.07
N SER A 124 17.47 -5.30 0.35
CA SER A 124 16.59 -4.33 1.01
C SER A 124 17.09 -3.75 2.34
N PRO A 125 17.82 -4.49 3.22
CA PRO A 125 18.36 -3.91 4.44
C PRO A 125 19.40 -2.81 4.20
N ARG A 126 19.97 -2.75 2.99
CA ARG A 126 20.95 -1.71 2.58
C ARG A 126 20.29 -0.44 2.08
N PHE A 127 18.98 -0.43 1.84
CA PHE A 127 18.28 0.75 1.34
C PHE A 127 18.06 1.76 2.48
N THR A 128 18.74 2.90 2.40
CA THR A 128 18.68 3.97 3.41
C THR A 128 17.76 5.13 3.02
N VAL A 129 17.18 5.09 1.82
CA VAL A 129 16.27 6.13 1.31
C VAL A 129 14.86 5.97 1.88
N SER A 130 14.05 7.05 1.80
CA SER A 130 12.65 7.01 2.26
C SER A 130 11.85 5.91 1.54
N PRO A 131 11.05 5.10 2.25
CA PRO A 131 10.18 4.09 1.66
C PRO A 131 9.28 4.62 0.55
N ALA A 132 8.82 5.88 0.63
CA ALA A 132 8.05 6.53 -0.43
C ALA A 132 8.86 6.67 -1.74
N ILE A 133 10.16 6.97 -1.65
CA ILE A 133 11.07 7.03 -2.80
C ILE A 133 11.29 5.63 -3.38
N ILE A 134 11.41 4.61 -2.53
CA ILE A 134 11.53 3.21 -2.98
C ILE A 134 10.30 2.82 -3.81
N VAL A 135 9.09 3.15 -3.34
CA VAL A 135 7.85 2.91 -4.14
C VAL A 135 7.85 3.72 -5.42
N ALA A 136 8.26 5.00 -5.41
CA ALA A 136 8.31 5.81 -6.62
C ALA A 136 9.28 5.24 -7.67
N ILE A 137 10.46 4.77 -7.24
CA ILE A 137 11.41 4.08 -8.12
C ILE A 137 10.76 2.84 -8.72
N GLY A 138 10.05 2.05 -7.91
CA GLY A 138 9.38 0.85 -8.42
C GLY A 138 8.23 1.14 -9.38
N ALA A 139 7.45 2.19 -9.12
CA ALA A 139 6.38 2.64 -10.00
C ALA A 139 6.93 3.12 -11.36
N ALA A 140 8.01 3.90 -11.36
CA ALA A 140 8.69 4.34 -12.58
C ALA A 140 9.31 3.15 -13.34
N GLY A 141 9.93 2.22 -12.61
CA GLY A 141 10.47 0.98 -13.16
C GLY A 141 9.38 0.12 -13.81
N ALA A 142 8.20 0.00 -13.18
CA ALA A 142 7.04 -0.69 -13.73
C ALA A 142 6.54 -0.03 -15.01
N ALA A 143 6.38 1.30 -15.01
CA ALA A 143 5.92 2.04 -16.19
C ALA A 143 6.88 1.85 -17.37
N LEU A 144 8.19 2.01 -17.16
CA LEU A 144 9.20 1.76 -18.19
C LEU A 144 9.18 0.32 -18.67
N ARG A 145 9.08 -0.65 -17.76
CA ARG A 145 9.01 -2.08 -18.08
C ARG A 145 7.84 -2.36 -19.02
N TRP A 146 6.66 -1.84 -18.72
CA TRP A 146 5.47 -2.04 -19.55
C TRP A 146 5.54 -1.33 -20.88
N LEU A 147 6.14 -0.13 -20.95
CA LEU A 147 6.39 0.54 -22.23
C LEU A 147 7.29 -0.28 -23.15
N ILE A 148 8.36 -0.88 -22.61
CA ILE A 148 9.27 -1.73 -23.39
C ILE A 148 8.55 -3.02 -23.82
N THR A 149 7.83 -3.69 -22.90
CA THR A 149 7.09 -4.92 -23.23
C THR A 149 6.02 -4.67 -24.29
N ALA A 150 5.39 -3.49 -24.32
CA ALA A 150 4.40 -3.13 -25.34
C ALA A 150 4.99 -3.03 -26.77
N GLN A 151 6.32 -2.95 -26.92
CA GLN A 151 7.01 -2.88 -28.22
C GLN A 151 7.33 -4.25 -28.82
N GLU A 152 6.85 -5.34 -28.23
CA GLU A 152 7.11 -6.70 -28.70
C GLU A 152 8.62 -7.00 -28.87
N PRO A 153 9.43 -6.75 -27.82
CA PRO A 153 10.88 -6.77 -27.95
C PRO A 153 11.41 -8.18 -28.29
N PRO A 154 12.55 -8.27 -28.99
CA PRO A 154 13.20 -9.55 -29.24
C PRO A 154 13.64 -10.21 -27.92
N LEU A 155 13.85 -11.52 -27.94
CA LEU A 155 14.10 -12.34 -26.75
C LEU A 155 15.21 -11.80 -25.83
N ALA A 156 16.30 -11.27 -26.38
CA ALA A 156 17.39 -10.70 -25.60
C ALA A 156 16.96 -9.48 -24.75
N VAL A 157 16.19 -8.58 -25.36
CA VAL A 157 15.63 -7.41 -24.67
C VAL A 157 14.56 -7.85 -23.69
N LEU A 158 13.70 -8.81 -24.07
CA LEU A 158 12.69 -9.38 -23.18
C LEU A 158 13.34 -9.99 -21.92
N ALA A 159 14.44 -10.74 -22.05
CA ALA A 159 15.18 -11.26 -20.91
C ALA A 159 15.71 -10.14 -19.99
N ALA A 160 16.27 -9.06 -20.55
CA ALA A 160 16.68 -7.91 -19.75
C ALA A 160 15.48 -7.24 -19.03
N VAL A 161 14.33 -7.15 -19.68
CA VAL A 161 13.08 -6.60 -19.11
C VAL A 161 12.57 -7.45 -17.94
N GLN A 162 12.87 -8.75 -17.90
CA GLN A 162 12.52 -9.60 -16.75
C GLN A 162 13.28 -9.20 -15.49
N LEU A 163 14.53 -8.75 -15.60
CA LEU A 163 15.30 -8.25 -14.47
C LEU A 163 14.68 -7.00 -13.84
N MET A 164 13.93 -6.23 -14.62
CA MET A 164 13.17 -5.08 -14.10
C MET A 164 12.02 -5.48 -13.17
N HIS A 165 11.71 -6.78 -13.01
CA HIS A 165 10.71 -7.25 -12.04
C HIS A 165 11.09 -6.90 -10.60
N GLY A 166 12.37 -7.04 -10.24
CA GLY A 166 12.85 -6.63 -8.92
C GLY A 166 12.71 -5.13 -8.71
N LEU A 167 12.98 -4.32 -9.75
CA LEU A 167 12.74 -2.89 -9.70
C LEU A 167 11.25 -2.57 -9.59
N SER A 168 10.38 -3.21 -10.36
CA SER A 168 8.94 -2.91 -10.38
C SER A 168 8.24 -3.42 -9.11
N PHE A 169 8.05 -4.73 -9.01
CA PHE A 169 7.33 -5.36 -7.92
C PHE A 169 8.13 -5.30 -6.62
N GLY A 170 9.41 -5.68 -6.66
CA GLY A 170 10.24 -5.82 -5.46
C GLY A 170 10.40 -4.51 -4.69
N MET A 171 10.80 -3.43 -5.36
CA MET A 171 10.93 -2.12 -4.73
C MET A 171 9.58 -1.58 -4.25
N THR A 172 8.53 -1.68 -5.07
CA THR A 172 7.18 -1.25 -4.66
C THR A 172 6.75 -1.98 -3.39
N TYR A 173 6.92 -3.30 -3.33
CA TYR A 173 6.54 -4.10 -2.17
C TYR A 173 7.32 -3.70 -0.92
N ILE A 174 8.66 -3.64 -0.97
CA ILE A 174 9.50 -3.23 0.16
C ILE A 174 9.10 -1.83 0.65
N GLY A 175 8.99 -0.87 -0.28
CA GLY A 175 8.65 0.50 0.07
C GLY A 175 7.26 0.60 0.71
N THR A 176 6.29 -0.18 0.22
CA THR A 176 4.93 -0.23 0.77
C THR A 176 4.92 -0.79 2.19
N ILE A 177 5.63 -1.91 2.43
CA ILE A 177 5.72 -2.50 3.76
C ILE A 177 6.48 -1.57 4.72
N GLY A 178 7.52 -0.87 4.24
CA GLY A 178 8.23 0.14 5.01
C GLY A 178 7.34 1.34 5.39
N LEU A 179 6.48 1.81 4.48
CA LEU A 179 5.49 2.85 4.77
C LEU A 179 4.44 2.37 5.77
N LEU A 180 3.93 1.15 5.58
CA LEU A 180 2.95 0.55 6.48
C LEU A 180 3.51 0.40 7.90
N ALA A 181 4.74 -0.10 8.02
CA ALA A 181 5.43 -0.25 9.31
C ALA A 181 5.63 1.07 10.06
N ARG A 182 5.73 2.20 9.34
CA ARG A 182 5.81 3.55 9.92
C ARG A 182 4.44 4.17 10.21
N SER A 183 3.37 3.64 9.63
CA SER A 183 2.03 4.25 9.67
C SER A 183 1.11 3.63 10.73
N VAL A 184 1.42 2.43 11.21
CA VAL A 184 0.57 1.72 12.18
C VAL A 184 1.38 1.16 13.36
N PRO A 185 0.79 1.08 14.57
CA PRO A 185 1.44 0.44 15.72
C PRO A 185 1.81 -1.03 15.46
N HIS A 186 2.92 -1.48 16.02
CA HIS A 186 3.45 -2.83 15.80
C HIS A 186 2.43 -3.96 16.06
N HIS A 187 1.59 -3.82 17.09
CA HIS A 187 0.63 -4.85 17.49
C HIS A 187 -0.55 -5.04 16.51
N VAL A 188 -0.78 -4.11 15.58
CA VAL A 188 -1.82 -4.22 14.53
C VAL A 188 -1.24 -4.41 13.12
N LEU A 189 0.09 -4.57 12.98
CA LEU A 189 0.74 -4.67 11.67
C LEU A 189 0.17 -5.78 10.79
N ALA A 190 -0.12 -6.95 11.38
CA ALA A 190 -0.69 -8.08 10.65
C ALA A 190 -2.07 -7.74 10.06
N SER A 191 -2.94 -7.09 10.84
CA SER A 191 -4.25 -6.64 10.35
C SER A 191 -4.10 -5.59 9.25
N ALA A 192 -3.17 -4.65 9.39
CA ALA A 192 -2.92 -3.63 8.38
C ALA A 192 -2.38 -4.22 7.06
N GLN A 193 -1.53 -5.25 7.13
CA GLN A 193 -1.10 -6.02 5.96
C GLN A 193 -2.27 -6.75 5.29
N GLY A 194 -3.22 -7.26 6.07
CA GLY A 194 -4.46 -7.85 5.53
C GLY A 194 -5.28 -6.85 4.71
N TYR A 195 -5.49 -5.63 5.21
CA TYR A 195 -6.18 -4.56 4.46
C TYR A 195 -5.41 -4.13 3.20
N LEU A 196 -4.09 -4.04 3.28
CA LEU A 196 -3.24 -3.78 2.11
C LEU A 196 -3.41 -4.89 1.06
N ALA A 197 -3.35 -6.16 1.47
CA ALA A 197 -3.50 -7.30 0.58
C ALA A 197 -4.88 -7.32 -0.08
N ALA A 198 -5.95 -7.02 0.67
CA ALA A 198 -7.29 -6.89 0.12
C ALA A 198 -7.37 -5.77 -0.93
N SER A 199 -6.78 -4.60 -0.63
CA SER A 199 -6.76 -3.46 -1.55
C SER A 199 -6.01 -3.78 -2.85
N VAL A 200 -4.82 -4.37 -2.74
CA VAL A 200 -4.03 -4.84 -3.89
C VAL A 200 -4.78 -5.92 -4.67
N GLY A 201 -5.45 -6.84 -3.98
CA GLY A 201 -6.23 -7.92 -4.59
C GLY A 201 -7.41 -7.42 -5.40
N ILE A 202 -8.19 -6.46 -4.86
CA ILE A 202 -9.32 -5.84 -5.56
C ILE A 202 -8.83 -5.15 -6.84
N VAL A 203 -7.79 -4.33 -6.74
CA VAL A 203 -7.24 -3.60 -7.88
C VAL A 203 -6.65 -4.56 -8.92
N SER A 204 -5.91 -5.59 -8.49
CA SER A 204 -5.34 -6.59 -9.40
C SER A 204 -6.41 -7.42 -10.09
N GLY A 205 -7.46 -7.85 -9.38
CA GLY A 205 -8.57 -8.60 -9.94
C GLY A 205 -9.36 -7.79 -10.98
N ALA A 206 -9.67 -6.53 -10.67
CA ALA A 206 -10.30 -5.61 -11.62
C ALA A 206 -9.42 -5.39 -12.86
N SER A 207 -8.11 -5.19 -12.66
CA SER A 207 -7.15 -5.06 -13.75
C SER A 207 -7.02 -6.33 -14.58
N MET A 208 -7.10 -7.53 -14.00
CA MET A 208 -7.09 -8.80 -14.77
C MET A 208 -8.30 -8.89 -15.71
N ILE A 209 -9.50 -8.59 -15.21
CA ILE A 209 -10.74 -8.60 -16.01
C ILE A 209 -10.62 -7.60 -17.16
N LEU A 210 -10.23 -6.35 -16.86
CA LEU A 210 -10.08 -5.30 -17.87
C LEU A 210 -8.97 -5.64 -18.88
N SER A 211 -7.87 -6.22 -18.41
CA SER A 211 -6.77 -6.64 -19.28
C SER A 211 -7.21 -7.71 -20.27
N GLY A 212 -8.08 -8.64 -19.87
CA GLY A 212 -8.65 -9.62 -20.81
C GLY A 212 -9.46 -8.98 -21.93
N LEU A 213 -10.26 -7.97 -21.60
CA LEU A 213 -11.05 -7.22 -22.59
C LEU A 213 -10.16 -6.44 -23.57
N ILE A 214 -9.05 -5.87 -23.09
CA ILE A 214 -8.10 -5.12 -23.92
C ILE A 214 -7.26 -6.08 -24.77
N TYR A 215 -6.71 -7.14 -24.16
CA TYR A 215 -5.86 -8.12 -24.82
C TYR A 215 -6.58 -8.84 -25.96
N ALA A 216 -7.88 -9.15 -25.80
CA ALA A 216 -8.68 -9.75 -26.86
C ALA A 216 -8.78 -8.89 -28.14
N ARG A 217 -8.60 -7.57 -28.03
CA ARG A 217 -8.70 -6.63 -29.17
C ARG A 217 -7.35 -6.12 -29.66
N ALA A 218 -6.41 -5.91 -28.74
CA ALA A 218 -5.16 -5.21 -28.99
C ALA A 218 -3.91 -6.04 -28.69
N GLY A 219 -4.07 -7.30 -28.25
CA GLY A 219 -2.96 -8.19 -27.93
C GLY A 219 -1.97 -7.57 -26.93
N GLN A 220 -0.69 -7.59 -27.30
CA GLN A 220 0.41 -7.14 -26.45
C GLN A 220 0.36 -5.62 -26.14
N HIS A 221 -0.39 -4.83 -26.91
CA HIS A 221 -0.58 -3.41 -26.61
C HIS A 221 -1.37 -3.13 -25.31
N VAL A 222 -1.94 -4.16 -24.66
CA VAL A 222 -2.49 -4.05 -23.29
C VAL A 222 -1.48 -3.48 -22.30
N TYR A 223 -0.18 -3.68 -22.53
CA TYR A 223 0.87 -3.15 -21.65
C TYR A 223 0.95 -1.62 -21.64
N TYR A 224 0.41 -0.90 -22.64
CA TYR A 224 0.29 0.56 -22.54
C TYR A 224 -0.69 0.98 -21.43
N ALA A 225 -1.79 0.25 -21.25
CA ALA A 225 -2.71 0.50 -20.14
C ALA A 225 -2.04 0.21 -18.79
N MET A 226 -1.24 -0.86 -18.71
CA MET A 226 -0.46 -1.17 -17.50
C MET A 226 0.61 -0.09 -17.22
N ALA A 227 1.27 0.43 -18.25
CA ALA A 227 2.23 1.53 -18.12
C ALA A 227 1.55 2.79 -17.54
N MET A 228 0.38 3.16 -18.06
CA MET A 228 -0.41 4.28 -17.54
C MET A 228 -0.85 4.07 -16.09
N MET A 229 -1.25 2.85 -15.75
CA MET A 229 -1.63 2.49 -14.38
C MET A 229 -0.44 2.64 -13.40
N ALA A 230 0.73 2.12 -13.78
CA ALA A 230 1.96 2.27 -13.00
C ALA A 230 2.40 3.74 -12.88
N LEU A 231 2.30 4.51 -13.97
CA LEU A 231 2.60 5.95 -13.97
C LEU A 231 1.65 6.73 -13.06
N THR A 232 0.37 6.36 -13.03
CA THR A 232 -0.59 6.95 -12.09
C THR A 232 -0.19 6.66 -10.65
N GLY A 233 0.23 5.43 -10.35
CA GLY A 233 0.80 5.07 -9.04
C GLY A 233 2.02 5.91 -8.67
N PHE A 234 2.92 6.16 -9.62
CA PHE A 234 4.07 7.06 -9.43
C PHE A 234 3.64 8.48 -9.07
N VAL A 235 2.72 9.07 -9.86
CA VAL A 235 2.23 10.45 -9.63
C VAL A 235 1.55 10.55 -8.27
N VAL A 236 0.71 9.59 -7.91
CA VAL A 236 0.06 9.56 -6.58
C VAL A 236 1.13 9.52 -5.49
N MET A 237 2.11 8.61 -5.56
CA MET A 237 3.16 8.49 -4.54
C MET A 237 3.97 9.79 -4.38
N ILE A 238 4.38 10.42 -5.48
CA ILE A 238 5.12 11.68 -5.44
C ILE A 238 4.27 12.81 -4.85
N SER A 239 2.98 12.88 -5.18
CA SER A 239 2.07 13.92 -4.67
C SER A 239 1.88 13.87 -3.16
N VAL A 240 1.96 12.68 -2.55
CA VAL A 240 1.78 12.49 -1.10
C VAL A 240 3.10 12.43 -0.32
N ARG A 241 4.24 12.19 -0.99
CA ARG A 241 5.56 11.99 -0.36
C ARG A 241 5.91 13.05 0.68
N ALA A 242 5.79 14.33 0.34
CA ALA A 242 6.19 15.42 1.24
C ALA A 242 5.37 15.47 2.54
N ARG A 243 4.15 14.92 2.54
CA ARG A 243 3.33 14.78 3.76
C ARG A 243 3.82 13.61 4.60
N LEU A 244 4.13 12.47 3.98
CA LEU A 244 4.63 11.27 4.65
C LEU A 244 5.99 11.50 5.33
N ASP A 245 6.92 12.16 4.64
CA ASP A 245 8.25 12.45 5.17
C ASP A 245 8.15 13.40 6.39
N ARG A 246 7.24 14.38 6.35
CA ARG A 246 7.00 15.29 7.48
C ARG A 246 6.31 14.63 8.67
N ALA A 247 5.31 13.78 8.42
CA ALA A 247 4.61 13.06 9.47
C ALA A 247 5.57 12.17 10.28
N HIS A 248 6.48 11.47 9.59
CA HIS A 248 7.48 10.64 10.25
C HIS A 248 8.45 11.46 11.12
N ALA A 249 8.93 12.61 10.62
CA ALA A 249 9.85 13.48 11.35
C ALA A 249 9.26 14.07 12.64
N ILE A 250 7.94 14.16 12.77
CA ILE A 250 7.26 14.62 13.99
C ILE A 250 7.17 13.49 15.03
N THR A 251 7.12 12.24 14.58
CA THR A 251 6.93 11.05 15.42
C THR A 251 8.22 10.31 15.80
N ALA A 252 9.35 10.66 15.17
CA ALA A 252 10.67 10.06 15.38
C ALA A 252 11.49 10.89 16.38
#